data_AF-A0A9E5LTJ8-F1
#
_entry.id   AF-A0A9E5LTJ8-F1
#
_cell.length_a   1.000
_cell.length_b   1.000
_cell.length_c   1.000
_cell.angle_alpha   90.00
_cell.angle_beta   90.00
_cell.angle_gamma   90.00
#
_symmetry.space_group_name_H-M   'P 1'
#
loop_
_entity.id
_entity.type
_entity.pdbx_description
1 polymer ?
#
loop_
_entity_poly.entity_id
_entity_poly.type
_entity_poly.pdbx_seq_one_letter_code
_entity_poly.pdbx_strand_id
1 'polypeptide(L)' 'MTWLKQVNNPKQVFVVHGDPKSAQTFASRLSTELGWNAITPKAAQSYEIS' A
#
# COMPACT_ATOMS: atom_id res chain seq x y z
N MET A 1 -9.61 -4.27 7.89
CA MET A 1 -9.16 -2.87 7.72
C MET A 1 -9.36 -2.00 8.97
N THR A 2 -10.00 -2.50 10.03
CA THR A 2 -10.42 -1.71 11.18
C THR A 2 -9.31 -0.91 11.85
N TRP A 3 -8.12 -1.49 12.03
CA TRP A 3 -7.00 -0.80 12.66
C TRP A 3 -6.36 0.27 11.77
N LEU A 4 -6.32 0.07 10.45
CA LEU A 4 -5.75 1.03 9.50
C LEU A 4 -6.56 2.31 9.37
N LYS A 5 -7.88 2.25 9.60
CA LYS A 5 -8.75 3.43 9.62
C LYS A 5 -8.42 4.41 10.75
N GLN A 6 -7.63 3.99 11.74
CA GLN A 6 -7.16 4.86 12.82
C GLN A 6 -5.89 5.64 12.46
N VAL A 7 -5.28 5.32 11.31
CA VAL A 7 -4.08 6.00 10.81
C VAL A 7 -4.52 7.18 9.93
N ASN A 8 -3.92 8.34 10.16
CA ASN A 8 -4.11 9.50 9.30
C ASN A 8 -3.66 9.19 7.87
N ASN A 9 -4.38 9.70 6.86
CA ASN A 9 -4.14 9.40 5.46
C ASN A 9 -2.66 9.61 5.06
N PRO A 10 -1.90 8.54 4.78
CA PRO A 10 -0.50 8.65 4.43
C PRO A 10 -0.33 9.16 3.00
N LYS A 11 0.76 9.89 2.75
CA LYS A 11 1.11 10.34 1.38
C LYS A 11 1.40 9.17 0.42
N GLN A 12 1.97 8.08 0.95
CA GLN A 12 2.37 6.91 0.19
C GLN A 12 2.42 5.66 1.08
N VAL A 13 2.04 4.51 0.53
CA VAL A 13 2.06 3.20 1.21
C VAL A 13 2.72 2.16 0.31
N PHE A 14 3.66 1.41 0.88
CA PHE A 14 4.33 0.30 0.20
C PHE A 14 3.93 -1.03 0.83
N VAL A 15 3.41 -1.95 0.02
CA VAL A 15 3.04 -3.31 0.45
C VAL A 15 4.13 -4.28 0.03
N VAL A 16 5.03 -4.62 0.95
CA VAL A 16 6.32 -5.32 0.66
C VAL A 16 6.37 -6.80 1.04
N HIS A 17 5.37 -7.33 1.75
CA HIS A 17 5.33 -8.73 2.19
C HIS A 17 4.08 -9.46 1.70
N GLY A 18 4.22 -10.77 1.52
CA GLY A 18 3.19 -11.64 0.94
C GLY A 18 3.59 -12.13 -0.46
N ASP A 19 2.83 -13.09 -0.99
CA ASP A 19 2.95 -13.43 -2.40
C ASP A 19 2.51 -12.22 -3.26
N PRO A 20 2.99 -12.13 -4.53
CA PRO A 20 2.71 -10.96 -5.38
C PRO A 20 1.23 -10.65 -5.54
N LYS A 21 0.37 -11.68 -5.56
CA LYS A 21 -1.07 -11.51 -5.77
C LYS A 21 -1.75 -11.01 -4.51
N SER A 22 -1.39 -11.54 -3.34
CA SER A 22 -1.89 -11.04 -2.06
C SER A 22 -1.44 -9.61 -1.80
N ALA A 23 -0.18 -9.26 -2.09
CA ALA A 23 0.34 -7.90 -1.95
C ALA A 23 -0.39 -6.89 -2.85
N GLN A 24 -0.61 -7.24 -4.12
CA GLN A 24 -1.39 -6.41 -5.05
C GLN A 24 -2.85 -6.27 -4.64
N THR A 25 -3.47 -7.37 -4.21
CA THR A 25 -4.85 -7.36 -3.71
C THR A 25 -4.97 -6.43 -2.52
N PHE A 26 -3.99 -6.48 -1.60
CA PHE A 26 -4.02 -5.63 -0.43
C PHE A 26 -3.80 -4.15 -0.77
N ALA A 27 -2.83 -3.82 -1.64
CA ALA A 27 -2.65 -2.46 -2.13
C ALA A 27 -3.92 -1.90 -2.79
N SER A 28 -4.57 -2.70 -3.64
CA SER A 28 -5.84 -2.33 -4.28
C SER A 28 -6.95 -2.05 -3.25
N ARG A 29 -7.04 -2.85 -2.19
CA ARG A 29 -7.99 -2.60 -1.09
C ARG A 29 -7.69 -1.32 -0.32
N LEU A 30 -6.42 -1.01 -0.07
CA LEU A 30 -6.06 0.26 0.58
C LEU A 30 -6.46 1.47 -0.29
N SER A 31 -6.26 1.38 -1.61
CA SER A 31 -6.67 2.44 -2.53
C SER A 31 -8.18 2.56 -2.67
N THR A 32 -8.91 1.45 -2.77
CA THR A 32 -10.37 1.46 -2.99
C THR A 32 -11.18 1.68 -1.72
N GLU A 33 -10.77 1.11 -0.58
CA GLU A 33 -11.52 1.19 0.68
C GLU A 33 -11.09 2.38 1.55
N LEU A 34 -9.83 2.84 1.46
CA LEU A 34 -9.29 3.92 2.31
C LEU A 34 -8.86 5.15 1.52
N GLY A 35 -8.85 5.11 0.19
CA GLY A 35 -8.41 6.22 -0.65
C GLY A 35 -6.90 6.48 -0.59
N TRP A 36 -6.11 5.50 -0.11
CA TRP A 36 -4.68 5.67 0.08
C TRP A 36 -3.92 5.45 -1.23
N ASN A 37 -2.87 6.25 -1.45
CA ASN A 37 -1.87 5.98 -2.48
C ASN A 37 -1.04 4.77 -2.04
N ALA A 38 -1.37 3.58 -2.55
CA ALA A 38 -0.76 2.33 -2.12
C ALA A 38 -0.24 1.53 -3.31
N ILE A 39 1.00 1.07 -3.22
CA ILE A 39 1.65 0.31 -4.29
C ILE A 39 2.32 -0.96 -3.76
N THR A 40 2.44 -1.95 -4.63
CA THR A 40 3.34 -3.10 -4.42
C THR A 40 4.64 -2.81 -5.16
N PRO A 41 5.73 -2.47 -4.45
CA PRO A 41 6.99 -2.15 -5.11
C PRO A 41 7.61 -3.37 -5.78
N LYS A 42 8.37 -3.13 -6.85
CA LYS A 42 9.17 -4.18 -7.49
C LYS A 42 10.52 -4.32 -6.77
N ALA A 43 11.04 -5.54 -6.75
CA ALA A 43 12.38 -5.79 -6.22
C ALA A 43 13.41 -4.91 -6.94
N ALA A 44 14.36 -4.36 -6.16
CA ALA A 44 15.41 -3.44 -6.62
C ALA A 44 14.92 -2.13 -7.26
N GLN A 45 13.62 -1.81 -7.22
CA GLN A 45 13.11 -0.50 -7.65
C GLN A 45 13.27 0.53 -6.52
N SER A 46 13.82 1.71 -6.87
CA SER A 46 13.91 2.85 -5.95
C SER A 46 12.71 3.80 -6.14
N TYR A 47 12.32 4.47 -5.06
CA TYR A 47 11.23 5.45 -5.05
C TYR A 47 11.67 6.70 -4.31
N GLU A 48 11.43 7.86 -4.90
CA GLU A 48 11.56 9.13 -4.18
C GLU A 48 10.29 9.40 -3.35
N ILE A 49 10.49 9.96 -2.16
CA ILE A 49 9.41 10.30 -1.24
C ILE A 49 9.53 11.80 -0.95
N SER A 50 8.50 12.58 -1.29
CA SER A 50 8.44 14.06 -1.14
C SER A 50 7.44 14.52 -0.08
#